data_AF-A0A948XR66-F1
#
_entry.id   AF-A0A948XR66-F1
#
_cell.length_a   1.000
_cell.length_b   1.000
_cell.length_c   1.000
_cell.angle_alpha   90.00
_cell.angle_beta   90.00
_cell.angle_gamma   90.00
#
_symmetry.space_group_name_H-M   'P 1'
#
loop_
_entity.id
_entity.type
_entity.pdbx_description
1 polymer ?
#
loop_
_entity_poly.entity_id
_entity_poly.type
_entity_poly.pdbx_seq_one_letter_code
_entity_poly.pdbx_strand_id
1 'polypeptide(L)'
;MQFESRGVYIGKTYFQSLFSDIGWGRRAPQTKEDIHNLLLDIGYTYLFNYTDALLRLFGFDTYKGYYHQLFFQRQSLVCDVMEPMRPIIDYQLIKSYNLKQIHEKDFVFKNGRFEFKNGFKTGKTYSALFLEAINGHKEEIYNYILLFYRYIMDDGKYKFPEFTL
;
A
#
# COMPACT_ATOMS: atom_id res chain seq x y z
N MET A 1 -1.33 18.52 -12.66
CA MET A 1 -1.09 18.11 -14.06
C MET A 1 0.38 17.78 -14.38
N GLN A 2 1.38 18.61 -14.01
CA GLN A 2 2.81 18.31 -14.28
C GLN A 2 3.49 17.38 -13.23
N PHE A 3 2.88 17.22 -12.05
CA PHE A 3 3.37 16.35 -10.97
C PHE A 3 2.90 14.89 -11.12
N GLU A 4 1.67 14.64 -11.58
CA GLU A 4 1.14 13.29 -11.81
C GLU A 4 1.94 12.53 -12.88
N SER A 5 2.37 13.21 -13.95
CA SER A 5 3.15 12.59 -15.02
C SER A 5 4.54 12.13 -14.56
N ARG A 6 5.14 12.80 -13.55
CA ARG A 6 6.42 12.37 -12.94
C ARG A 6 6.23 11.19 -11.99
N GLY A 7 5.15 11.18 -11.20
CA GLY A 7 4.81 10.06 -10.30
C GLY A 7 4.62 8.73 -11.05
N VAL A 8 3.97 8.76 -12.21
CA VAL A 8 3.76 7.56 -13.05
C VAL A 8 5.08 6.99 -13.58
N TYR A 9 6.04 7.86 -13.97
CA TYR A 9 7.34 7.43 -14.50
C TYR A 9 8.24 6.84 -13.41
N ILE A 10 8.26 7.45 -12.22
CA ILE A 10 9.01 6.96 -11.06
C ILE A 10 8.43 5.61 -10.60
N GLY A 11 7.11 5.49 -10.50
CA GLY A 11 6.44 4.24 -10.13
C GLY A 11 6.77 3.10 -11.09
N LYS A 12 6.73 3.34 -12.41
CA LYS A 12 7.09 2.34 -13.41
C LYS A 12 8.52 1.83 -13.24
N THR A 13 9.47 2.75 -13.03
CA THR A 13 10.89 2.41 -12.88
C THR A 13 11.15 1.68 -11.55
N TYR A 14 10.50 2.12 -10.46
CA TYR A 14 10.54 1.49 -9.14
C TYR A 14 10.09 0.03 -9.19
N PHE A 15 8.92 -0.25 -9.76
CA PHE A 15 8.41 -1.62 -9.87
C PHE A 15 9.29 -2.50 -10.77
N GLN A 16 9.82 -1.95 -11.86
CA GLN A 16 10.74 -2.67 -12.73
C GLN A 16 12.05 -3.04 -12.03
N SER A 17 12.62 -2.16 -11.21
CA SER A 17 13.82 -2.49 -10.44
C SER A 17 13.52 -3.53 -9.35
N LEU A 18 12.43 -3.33 -8.62
CA LEU A 18 12.16 -4.07 -7.39
C LEU A 18 11.67 -5.50 -7.66
N PHE A 19 10.92 -5.72 -8.74
CA PHE A 19 10.37 -7.03 -9.11
C PHE A 19 11.11 -7.69 -10.30
N SER A 20 12.29 -7.17 -10.66
CA SER A 20 13.12 -7.70 -11.75
C SER A 20 13.40 -9.20 -11.58
N ASP A 21 13.69 -9.64 -10.36
CA ASP A 21 13.98 -11.04 -10.01
C ASP A 21 12.77 -11.98 -10.12
N ILE A 22 11.55 -11.43 -10.08
CA ILE A 22 10.28 -12.19 -10.06
C ILE A 22 9.71 -12.32 -11.48
N GLY A 23 10.32 -11.67 -12.48
CA GLY A 23 9.85 -11.71 -13.87
C GLY A 23 8.48 -11.05 -14.05
N TRP A 24 8.09 -10.15 -13.15
CA TRP A 24 6.78 -9.52 -13.15
C TRP A 24 6.71 -8.34 -14.12
N GLY A 25 5.73 -8.35 -15.03
CA GLY A 25 5.68 -7.43 -16.16
C GLY A 25 5.25 -6.00 -15.82
N ARG A 26 4.19 -5.83 -15.01
CA ARG A 26 3.69 -4.51 -14.61
C ARG A 26 2.70 -4.55 -13.45
N ARG A 27 2.60 -3.43 -12.74
CA ARG A 27 1.48 -3.13 -11.86
C ARG A 27 0.20 -2.84 -12.67
N ALA A 28 -0.84 -3.64 -12.43
CA ALA A 28 -2.18 -3.44 -12.97
C ALA A 28 -3.19 -3.46 -11.81
N PRO A 29 -3.54 -2.29 -11.24
CA PRO A 29 -4.47 -2.19 -10.13
C PRO A 29 -5.85 -2.77 -10.47
N GLN A 30 -6.42 -3.56 -9.55
CA GLN A 30 -7.80 -4.06 -9.60
C GLN A 30 -8.14 -5.06 -10.72
N THR A 31 -7.28 -5.26 -11.71
CA THR A 31 -7.52 -6.24 -12.78
C THR A 31 -7.27 -7.67 -12.34
N LYS A 32 -6.47 -7.88 -11.27
CA LYS A 32 -6.15 -9.20 -10.71
C LYS A 32 -5.67 -10.20 -11.79
N GLU A 33 -4.92 -9.66 -12.75
CA GLU A 33 -4.35 -10.38 -13.91
C GLU A 33 -3.32 -11.41 -13.47
N ASP A 34 -2.63 -11.18 -12.35
CA ASP A 34 -1.59 -12.06 -11.81
C ASP A 34 -1.76 -12.25 -10.30
N ILE A 35 -1.19 -13.33 -9.75
CA ILE A 35 -1.13 -13.59 -8.31
C ILE A 35 -0.47 -12.42 -7.56
N HIS A 36 0.62 -11.86 -8.11
CA HIS A 36 1.32 -10.72 -7.50
C HIS A 36 0.43 -9.47 -7.45
N ASN A 37 -0.27 -9.15 -8.54
CA ASN A 37 -1.21 -8.03 -8.59
C ASN A 37 -2.36 -8.20 -7.59
N LEU A 38 -2.90 -9.43 -7.45
CA LEU A 38 -3.90 -9.76 -6.45
C LEU A 38 -3.39 -9.55 -5.01
N LEU A 39 -2.18 -10.03 -4.71
CA LEU A 39 -1.59 -9.91 -3.38
C LEU A 39 -1.25 -8.46 -3.02
N LEU A 40 -0.71 -7.68 -3.96
CA LEU A 40 -0.47 -6.23 -3.79
C LEU A 40 -1.77 -5.46 -3.53
N ASP A 41 -2.84 -5.75 -4.28
CA ASP A 41 -4.14 -5.12 -4.06
C ASP A 41 -4.64 -5.36 -2.62
N ILE A 42 -4.47 -6.58 -2.11
CA ILE A 42 -4.85 -6.95 -0.74
C ILE A 42 -3.98 -6.24 0.29
N GLY A 43 -2.66 -6.30 0.14
CA GLY A 43 -1.71 -5.66 1.06
C GLY A 43 -1.92 -4.16 1.17
N TYR A 44 -2.09 -3.47 0.03
CA TYR A 44 -2.40 -2.04 0.03
C TYR A 44 -3.77 -1.72 0.62
N THR A 45 -4.76 -2.61 0.50
CA THR A 45 -6.05 -2.43 1.17
C THR A 45 -5.90 -2.47 2.69
N TYR A 46 -5.05 -3.37 3.23
CA TYR A 46 -4.77 -3.39 4.66
C TYR A 46 -4.02 -2.13 5.12
N LEU A 47 -2.98 -1.73 4.40
CA LEU A 47 -2.24 -0.51 4.69
C LEU A 47 -3.15 0.72 4.67
N PHE A 48 -4.01 0.83 3.66
CA PHE A 48 -4.98 1.92 3.55
C PHE A 48 -5.92 2.00 4.75
N ASN A 49 -6.53 0.88 5.16
CA ASN A 49 -7.42 0.86 6.31
C ASN A 49 -6.70 1.18 7.62
N TYR A 50 -5.45 0.73 7.77
CA TYR A 50 -4.62 1.03 8.93
C TYR A 50 -4.28 2.53 9.02
N THR A 51 -3.83 3.12 7.92
CA THR A 51 -3.54 4.56 7.83
C THR A 51 -4.79 5.41 8.02
N ASP A 52 -5.94 5.03 7.45
CA ASP A 52 -7.22 5.73 7.66
C ASP A 52 -7.64 5.73 9.13
N ALA A 53 -7.52 4.58 9.81
CA ALA A 53 -7.83 4.48 11.24
C ALA A 53 -6.95 5.41 12.08
N LEU A 54 -5.65 5.49 11.78
CA LEU A 54 -4.73 6.39 12.49
C LEU A 54 -5.01 7.87 12.18
N LEU A 55 -5.27 8.23 10.94
CA LEU A 55 -5.62 9.62 10.59
C LEU A 55 -6.90 10.07 11.29
N ARG A 56 -7.92 9.21 11.35
CA ARG A 56 -9.15 9.47 12.09
C ARG A 56 -8.91 9.61 13.60
N LEU A 57 -7.98 8.84 14.16
CA LEU A 57 -7.59 8.95 15.58
C LEU A 57 -7.02 10.33 15.92
N PHE A 58 -6.25 10.93 15.01
CA PHE A 58 -5.74 12.31 15.15
C PHE A 58 -6.75 13.41 14.81
N GLY A 59 -7.98 13.03 14.42
CA GLY A 59 -9.06 13.98 14.12
C GLY A 59 -9.03 14.56 12.70
N PHE A 60 -8.29 13.95 11.77
CA PHE A 60 -8.32 14.37 10.37
C PHE A 60 -9.64 14.00 9.69
N ASP A 61 -10.15 14.89 8.84
CA ASP A 61 -11.19 14.57 7.87
C ASP A 61 -10.55 13.88 6.66
N THR A 62 -10.66 12.55 6.59
CA THR A 62 -9.95 11.75 5.57
C THR A 62 -10.49 11.93 4.15
N TYR A 63 -11.63 12.61 3.98
CA TYR A 63 -12.20 12.95 2.67
C TYR A 63 -11.68 14.27 2.08
N LYS A 64 -11.08 15.16 2.89
CA LYS A 64 -10.40 16.37 2.42
C LYS A 64 -8.90 16.14 2.25
N GLY A 65 -8.47 15.74 1.04
CA GLY A 65 -7.05 15.64 0.68
C GLY A 65 -6.43 16.98 0.26
N TYR A 66 -5.11 17.12 0.41
CA TYR A 66 -4.35 18.32 0.00
C TYR A 66 -3.80 18.20 -1.44
N TYR A 67 -3.45 17.00 -1.90
CA TYR A 67 -2.75 16.79 -3.18
C TYR A 67 -3.64 16.28 -4.34
N HIS A 68 -4.74 15.60 -4.05
CA HIS A 68 -5.67 15.11 -5.08
C HIS A 68 -6.83 16.09 -5.31
N GLN A 69 -7.29 16.19 -6.56
CA GLN A 69 -8.60 16.80 -6.86
C GLN A 69 -9.68 16.10 -6.02
N LEU A 70 -10.59 16.87 -5.43
CA LEU A 70 -11.74 16.38 -4.67
C LEU A 70 -12.62 15.51 -5.59
N PHE A 71 -12.35 14.21 -5.63
CA PHE A 71 -13.23 13.23 -6.24
C PHE A 71 -14.22 12.78 -5.18
N PHE A 72 -15.51 12.93 -5.47
CA PHE A 72 -16.60 12.60 -4.54
C PHE A 72 -16.42 11.16 -4.02
N GLN A 73 -16.40 10.98 -2.68
CA GLN A 73 -16.27 9.71 -1.94
C GLN A 73 -14.89 9.02 -1.90
N ARG A 74 -13.80 9.64 -2.41
CA ARG A 74 -12.45 9.08 -2.25
C ARG A 74 -11.73 9.68 -1.02
N GLN A 75 -11.25 8.83 -0.11
CA GLN A 75 -10.44 9.26 1.05
C GLN A 75 -9.03 9.65 0.60
N SER A 76 -8.94 10.83 0.00
CA SER A 76 -7.78 11.28 -0.75
C SER A 76 -6.56 11.52 0.15
N LEU A 77 -6.78 11.99 1.39
CA LEU A 77 -5.71 12.19 2.36
C LEU A 77 -5.02 10.88 2.73
N VAL A 78 -5.78 9.78 2.83
CA VAL A 78 -5.22 8.46 3.13
C VAL A 78 -4.29 7.99 2.02
N CYS A 79 -4.72 8.19 0.75
CA CYS A 79 -3.88 7.87 -0.39
C CYS A 79 -2.56 8.66 -0.37
N ASP A 80 -2.60 9.94 -0.03
CA ASP A 80 -1.38 10.78 0.05
C ASP A 80 -0.43 10.33 1.16
N VAL A 81 -0.96 10.08 2.36
CA VAL A 81 -0.18 9.72 3.55
C VAL A 81 0.38 8.29 3.46
N MET A 82 -0.29 7.37 2.75
CA MET A 82 0.19 6.00 2.61
C MET A 82 1.29 5.83 1.55
N GLU A 83 1.49 6.80 0.63
CA GLU A 83 2.47 6.67 -0.47
C GLU A 83 3.88 6.29 0.04
N PRO A 84 4.45 6.96 1.07
CA PRO A 84 5.78 6.62 1.57
C PRO A 84 5.84 5.24 2.24
N MET A 85 4.70 4.70 2.67
CA MET A 85 4.59 3.43 3.39
C MET A 85 4.36 2.24 2.46
N ARG A 86 4.01 2.47 1.17
CA ARG A 86 3.80 1.39 0.18
C ARG A 86 4.95 0.38 0.10
N PRO A 87 6.24 0.77 0.20
CA PRO A 87 7.32 -0.19 0.12
C PRO A 87 7.29 -1.27 1.21
N ILE A 88 6.62 -1.05 2.35
CA ILE A 88 6.43 -2.10 3.38
C ILE A 88 5.76 -3.34 2.77
N ILE A 89 4.70 -3.11 2.00
CA ILE A 89 3.93 -4.19 1.36
C ILE A 89 4.73 -4.80 0.21
N ASP A 90 5.45 -3.98 -0.55
CA ASP A 90 6.23 -4.44 -1.69
C ASP A 90 7.38 -5.35 -1.25
N TYR A 91 8.15 -4.93 -0.24
CA TYR A 91 9.20 -5.75 0.36
C TYR A 91 8.66 -7.02 1.01
N GLN A 92 7.51 -6.94 1.70
CA GLN A 92 6.89 -8.13 2.27
C GLN A 92 6.51 -9.15 1.20
N LEU A 93 5.97 -8.69 0.06
CA LEU A 93 5.62 -9.58 -1.06
C LEU A 93 6.86 -10.30 -1.61
N ILE A 94 7.95 -9.56 -1.84
CA ILE A 94 9.21 -10.11 -2.36
C ILE A 94 9.83 -11.08 -1.37
N LYS A 95 9.85 -10.72 -0.09
CA LYS A 95 10.31 -11.59 0.99
C LYS A 95 9.51 -12.90 1.02
N SER A 96 8.18 -12.82 0.98
CA SER A 96 7.32 -14.01 0.96
C SER A 96 7.47 -14.84 -0.31
N TYR A 97 7.75 -14.22 -1.45
CA TYR A 97 8.11 -14.92 -2.69
C TYR A 97 9.43 -15.69 -2.54
N ASN A 98 10.48 -15.02 -2.09
CA ASN A 98 11.82 -15.60 -1.91
C ASN A 98 11.83 -16.73 -0.87
N LEU A 99 11.02 -16.62 0.19
CA LEU A 99 10.83 -17.65 1.20
C LEU A 99 9.89 -18.79 0.75
N LYS A 100 9.40 -18.76 -0.49
CA LYS A 100 8.47 -19.75 -1.06
C LYS A 100 7.19 -19.94 -0.24
N GLN A 101 6.73 -18.88 0.44
CA GLN A 101 5.49 -18.88 1.22
C GLN A 101 4.26 -18.71 0.33
N ILE A 102 4.45 -18.24 -0.90
CA ILE A 102 3.38 -18.09 -1.90
C ILE A 102 3.34 -19.36 -2.74
N HIS A 103 2.22 -20.09 -2.66
CA HIS A 103 2.03 -21.33 -3.40
C HIS A 103 0.98 -21.16 -4.48
N GLU A 104 1.33 -21.37 -5.75
CA GLU A 104 0.40 -21.21 -6.88
C GLU A 104 -0.86 -22.09 -6.75
N LYS A 105 -0.75 -23.26 -6.11
CA LYS A 105 -1.87 -24.19 -5.83
C LYS A 105 -3.01 -23.58 -5.00
N ASP A 106 -2.72 -22.50 -4.29
CA ASP A 106 -3.66 -21.77 -3.45
C ASP A 106 -4.57 -20.82 -4.26
N PHE A 107 -4.25 -20.63 -5.54
CA PHE A 107 -4.93 -19.72 -6.44
C PHE A 107 -5.63 -20.47 -7.58
N VAL A 108 -6.69 -19.85 -8.12
CA VAL A 108 -7.43 -20.34 -9.29
C VAL A 108 -7.73 -19.16 -10.21
N PHE A 109 -7.60 -19.37 -11.52
CA PHE A 109 -8.01 -18.39 -12.52
C PHE A 109 -9.46 -18.64 -12.94
N LYS A 110 -10.35 -17.69 -12.68
CA LYS A 110 -11.77 -17.79 -13.01
C LYS A 110 -12.29 -16.43 -13.48
N ASN A 111 -13.09 -16.41 -14.55
CA ASN A 111 -13.71 -15.19 -15.08
C ASN A 111 -12.69 -14.07 -15.39
N GLY A 112 -11.51 -14.43 -15.91
CA GLY A 112 -10.48 -13.44 -16.29
C GLY A 112 -9.67 -12.87 -15.12
N ARG A 113 -9.79 -13.42 -13.90
CA ARG A 113 -9.07 -12.95 -12.71
C ARG A 113 -8.58 -14.10 -11.84
N PHE A 114 -7.51 -13.85 -11.08
CA PHE A 114 -7.07 -14.74 -10.02
C PHE A 114 -7.90 -14.59 -8.74
N GLU A 115 -8.26 -15.71 -8.14
CA GLU A 115 -8.98 -15.82 -6.87
C GLU A 115 -8.34 -16.88 -5.96
N PHE A 116 -8.62 -16.84 -4.65
CA PHE A 116 -8.19 -17.87 -3.72
C PHE A 116 -9.02 -19.14 -3.86
N LYS A 117 -8.37 -20.28 -4.04
CA LYS A 117 -9.01 -21.59 -4.22
C LYS A 117 -9.94 -21.97 -3.06
N ASN A 118 -9.52 -21.73 -1.83
CA ASN A 118 -10.35 -21.99 -0.62
C ASN A 118 -10.85 -20.68 0.02
N GLY A 119 -11.08 -19.64 -0.79
CA GLY A 119 -11.64 -18.36 -0.36
C GLY A 119 -10.98 -17.82 0.91
N PHE A 120 -11.79 -17.71 1.97
CA PHE A 120 -11.38 -17.14 3.27
C PHE A 120 -10.22 -17.88 3.95
N LYS A 121 -10.17 -19.22 3.86
CA LYS A 121 -9.14 -20.01 4.58
C LYS A 121 -7.74 -19.70 4.06
N THR A 122 -7.59 -19.73 2.74
CA THR A 122 -6.34 -19.38 2.07
C THR A 122 -6.06 -17.89 2.19
N GLY A 123 -7.07 -17.03 2.01
CA GLY A 123 -6.93 -15.59 2.15
C GLY A 123 -6.37 -15.18 3.50
N LYS A 124 -6.83 -15.81 4.60
CA LYS A 124 -6.34 -15.54 5.96
C LYS A 124 -4.82 -15.70 6.10
N THR A 125 -4.22 -16.70 5.47
CA THR A 125 -2.77 -16.92 5.52
C THR A 125 -2.01 -15.76 4.89
N TYR A 126 -2.43 -15.34 3.69
CA TYR A 126 -1.79 -14.21 2.99
C TYR A 126 -2.08 -12.86 3.68
N SER A 127 -3.28 -12.69 4.22
CA SER A 127 -3.63 -11.52 5.04
C SER A 127 -2.76 -11.41 6.29
N ALA A 128 -2.46 -12.52 6.95
CA ALA A 128 -1.61 -12.53 8.13
C ALA A 128 -0.19 -12.02 7.80
N LEU A 129 0.39 -12.43 6.66
CA LEU A 129 1.71 -11.96 6.23
C LEU A 129 1.78 -10.43 6.11
N PHE A 130 0.77 -9.81 5.49
CA PHE A 130 0.73 -8.36 5.33
C PHE A 130 0.42 -7.64 6.65
N LEU A 131 -0.48 -8.17 7.47
CA LEU A 131 -0.81 -7.59 8.77
C LEU A 131 0.38 -7.65 9.73
N GLU A 132 1.14 -8.74 9.73
CA GLU A 132 2.39 -8.87 10.49
C GLU A 132 3.42 -7.85 10.04
N ALA A 133 3.59 -7.64 8.74
CA ALA A 133 4.49 -6.62 8.22
C ALA A 133 4.07 -5.20 8.65
N ILE A 134 2.79 -4.86 8.51
CA ILE A 134 2.26 -3.55 8.97
C ILE A 134 2.47 -3.39 10.47
N ASN A 135 2.15 -4.40 11.27
CA ASN A 135 2.34 -4.36 12.72
C ASN A 135 3.82 -4.25 13.13
N GLY A 136 4.72 -4.83 12.34
CA GLY A 136 6.17 -4.69 12.54
C GLY A 136 6.67 -3.25 12.40
N HIS A 137 5.97 -2.43 11.62
CA HIS A 137 6.28 -1.02 11.37
C HIS A 137 5.28 -0.05 12.02
N LYS A 138 4.52 -0.50 13.02
CA LYS A 138 3.42 0.30 13.61
C LYS A 138 3.90 1.60 14.24
N GLU A 139 5.08 1.61 14.85
CA GLU A 139 5.63 2.77 15.56
C GLU A 139 6.11 3.82 14.55
N GLU A 140 6.75 3.38 13.47
CA GLU A 140 7.21 4.19 12.35
C GLU A 140 6.02 4.84 11.64
N ILE A 141 4.98 4.05 11.36
CA ILE A 141 3.73 4.56 10.76
C ILE A 141 3.09 5.59 11.70
N TYR A 142 2.97 5.28 12.99
CA TYR A 142 2.40 6.19 13.97
C TYR A 142 3.20 7.50 14.09
N ASN A 143 4.52 7.41 14.19
CA ASN A 143 5.41 8.56 14.29
C ASN A 143 5.33 9.45 13.05
N TYR A 144 5.27 8.87 11.86
CA TYR A 144 5.08 9.62 10.63
C TYR A 144 3.77 10.41 10.64
N ILE A 145 2.66 9.76 11.00
CA ILE A 145 1.35 10.42 11.06
C ILE A 145 1.30 11.48 12.16
N LEU A 146 1.95 11.24 13.31
CA LEU A 146 2.07 12.21 14.39
C LEU A 146 2.86 13.44 13.96
N LEU A 147 3.98 13.27 13.26
CA LEU A 147 4.77 14.37 12.73
C LEU A 147 4.02 15.12 11.63
N PHE A 148 3.29 14.39 10.78
CA PHE A 148 2.39 14.98 9.79
C PHE A 148 1.32 15.85 10.47
N TYR A 149 0.68 15.35 11.53
CA TYR A 149 -0.25 16.11 12.34
C TYR A 149 0.37 17.38 12.94
N ARG A 150 1.57 17.27 13.52
CA ARG A 150 2.29 18.43 14.08
C ARG A 150 2.64 19.47 13.02
N TYR A 151 3.05 19.03 11.83
CA TYR A 151 3.30 19.89 10.69
C TYR A 151 2.04 20.64 10.24
N ILE A 152 0.90 19.96 10.15
CA ILE A 152 -0.38 20.60 9.79
C ILE A 152 -0.82 21.62 10.84
N MET A 153 -0.49 21.38 12.12
CA MET A 153 -0.84 22.30 13.21
C MET A 153 0.07 23.53 13.29
N ASP A 154 1.36 23.39 13.00
CA ASP A 154 2.35 24.47 13.04
C ASP A 154 3.51 24.17 12.08
N ASP A 155 3.36 24.63 10.84
CA ASP A 155 4.33 24.44 9.75
C ASP A 155 5.58 25.32 9.88
N GLY A 156 5.55 26.32 10.75
CA GLY A 156 6.71 27.14 11.11
C GLY A 156 7.64 26.47 12.12
N LYS A 157 7.09 25.62 12.99
CA LYS A 157 7.83 24.91 14.04
C LYS A 157 8.27 23.51 13.63
N TYR A 158 7.45 22.80 12.86
CA TYR A 158 7.71 21.42 12.46
C TYR A 158 8.00 21.34 10.95
N LYS A 159 8.87 20.42 10.55
CA LYS A 159 9.14 20.14 9.14
C LYS A 159 8.21 19.07 8.60
N PHE A 160 8.01 19.04 7.29
CA PHE A 160 7.28 17.95 6.65
C PHE A 160 7.98 16.61 6.95
N PRO A 161 7.24 15.57 7.37
CA PRO A 161 7.85 14.31 7.80
C PRO A 161 8.40 13.50 6.62
N GLU A 162 9.53 12.86 6.86
CA GLU A 162 10.09 11.84 5.96
C GLU A 162 9.84 10.45 6.56
N PHE A 163 9.38 9.52 5.73
CA PHE A 163 9.23 8.12 6.13
C PHE A 163 10.49 7.36 5.74
N THR A 164 11.17 6.78 6.72
CA THR A 164 12.39 6.00 6.53
C THR A 164 12.10 4.57 6.98
N LEU A 165 12.37 3.60 6.10
CA LEU A 165 12.25 2.17 6.36
C LEU A 165 13.58 1.57 6.80
#